data_AF-A0A918PEW6-F1
#
_entry.id   AF-A0A918PEW6-F1
#
_cell.length_a   1.000
_cell.length_b   1.000
_cell.length_c   1.000
_cell.angle_alpha   90.00
_cell.angle_beta   90.00
_cell.angle_gamma   90.00
#
_symmetry.space_group_name_H-M   'P 1'
#
loop_
_entity.id
_entity.type
_entity.pdbx_description
1 polymer ?
#
loop_
_entity_poly.entity_id
_entity_poly.type
_entity_poly.pdbx_seq_one_letter_code
_entity_poly.pdbx_strand_id
1 'polypeptide(L)'
;MDREQPNLGTVQETLLIPLYARAMENRKEFPILRDARAEEIVAAIEYDFARFDGLPSLTGAMLRTVLFDRWVADFLAAHPDGTVVEIGTGLNTR
;
A
#
# COMPACT_ATOMS: atom_id res chain seq x y z
N MET A 1 -1.33 -10.05 19.75
CA MET A 1 -0.32 -9.02 19.45
C MET A 1 -0.90 -7.71 19.91
N ASP A 2 -0.14 -6.93 20.65
CA ASP A 2 -0.57 -5.59 21.06
C ASP A 2 -0.56 -4.68 19.82
N ARG A 3 -1.59 -3.83 19.70
CA ARG A 3 -1.67 -2.84 18.61
C ARG A 3 -0.86 -1.61 18.99
N GLU A 4 -0.21 -1.00 18.01
CA GLU A 4 0.59 0.21 18.20
C GLU A 4 -0.24 1.44 17.87
N GLN A 5 -0.25 2.44 18.76
CA GLN A 5 -0.86 3.75 18.49
C GLN A 5 0.22 4.74 18.04
N PRO A 6 0.40 4.97 16.73
CA PRO A 6 1.46 5.84 16.24
C PRO A 6 1.13 7.32 16.47
N ASN A 7 2.15 8.11 16.80
CA ASN A 7 2.05 9.57 16.80
C ASN A 7 2.35 10.11 15.39
N LEU A 8 1.31 10.39 14.61
CA LEU A 8 1.41 10.82 13.22
C LEU A 8 1.11 12.32 13.07
N GLY A 9 1.94 13.03 12.30
CA GLY A 9 1.60 14.35 11.78
C GLY A 9 0.76 14.24 10.50
N THR A 10 0.31 15.40 9.99
CA THR A 10 -0.56 15.47 8.80
C THR A 10 0.04 14.82 7.56
N VAL A 11 1.35 14.92 7.36
CA VAL A 11 2.04 14.29 6.22
C VAL A 11 2.14 12.77 6.42
N GLN A 12 2.53 12.32 7.61
CA GLN A 12 2.70 10.90 7.91
C GLN A 12 1.36 10.14 7.87
N GLU A 13 0.27 10.77 8.29
CA GLU A 13 -1.09 10.18 8.22
C GLU A 13 -1.49 9.81 6.78
N THR A 14 -0.99 10.55 5.77
CA THR A 14 -1.27 10.24 4.36
C THR A 14 -0.72 8.88 3.91
N LEU A 15 0.30 8.33 4.59
CA LEU A 15 0.85 7.00 4.30
C LEU A 15 -0.16 5.88 4.55
N LEU A 16 -1.15 6.11 5.41
CA LEU A 16 -2.16 5.13 5.78
C LEU A 16 -3.18 4.89 4.65
N ILE A 17 -3.39 5.86 3.76
CA ILE A 17 -4.33 5.75 2.63
C ILE A 17 -3.89 4.64 1.66
N PRO A 18 -2.68 4.68 1.05
CA PRO A 18 -2.24 3.62 0.14
C PRO A 18 -2.03 2.28 0.85
N LEU A 19 -1.61 2.28 2.13
CA LEU A 19 -1.50 1.06 2.92
C LEU A 19 -2.88 0.37 3.06
N TYR A 20 -3.88 1.13 3.49
CA TYR A 20 -5.23 0.62 3.70
C TYR A 20 -5.90 0.17 2.40
N ALA A 21 -5.68 0.90 1.31
CA ALA A 21 -6.16 0.48 -0.02
C ALA A 21 -5.66 -0.93 -0.38
N ARG A 22 -4.37 -1.23 -0.18
CA ARG A 22 -3.79 -2.55 -0.46
C ARG A 22 -4.31 -3.63 0.49
N ALA A 23 -4.45 -3.32 1.77
CA ALA A 23 -5.04 -4.25 2.73
C ALA A 23 -6.51 -4.61 2.38
N MET A 24 -7.31 -3.62 1.96
CA MET A 24 -8.69 -3.85 1.54
C MET A 24 -8.77 -4.65 0.23
N GLU A 25 -7.85 -4.41 -0.71
CA GLU A 25 -7.75 -5.22 -1.93
C GLU A 25 -7.40 -6.67 -1.61
N ASN A 26 -6.40 -6.90 -0.73
CA ASN A 26 -5.96 -8.24 -0.33
C ASN A 26 -7.08 -9.12 0.23
N ARG A 27 -8.07 -8.50 0.91
CA ARG A 27 -9.22 -9.17 1.52
C ARG A 27 -10.31 -9.60 0.53
N LYS A 28 -10.27 -9.11 -0.72
CA LYS A 28 -11.27 -9.47 -1.73
C LYS A 28 -11.12 -10.93 -2.15
N GLU A 29 -12.24 -11.56 -2.53
CA GLU A 29 -12.24 -12.92 -3.08
C GLU A 29 -11.40 -13.02 -4.37
N PHE A 30 -11.51 -12.01 -5.23
CA PHE A 30 -10.76 -11.89 -6.48
C PHE A 30 -9.96 -10.58 -6.47
N PRO A 31 -8.81 -10.55 -5.78
CA PRO A 31 -8.03 -9.33 -5.62
C PRO A 31 -7.22 -9.03 -6.89
N ILE A 32 -7.09 -7.75 -7.23
CA ILE A 32 -6.23 -7.26 -8.32
C ILE A 32 -4.76 -7.51 -7.99
N LEU A 33 -4.38 -7.31 -6.71
CA LEU A 33 -3.07 -7.68 -6.19
C LEU A 33 -3.18 -8.24 -4.77
N ARG A 34 -2.20 -9.05 -4.37
CA ARG A 34 -2.12 -9.62 -3.03
C ARG A 34 -0.98 -8.97 -2.27
N ASP A 35 -1.29 -8.44 -1.09
CA ASP A 35 -0.35 -7.78 -0.20
C ASP A 35 -0.72 -8.11 1.25
N ALA A 36 -0.37 -9.34 1.65
CA ALA A 36 -0.60 -9.82 3.01
C ALA A 36 0.13 -8.95 4.05
N ARG A 37 1.27 -8.36 3.67
CA ARG A 37 2.05 -7.53 4.57
C ARG A 37 1.34 -6.21 4.89
N ALA A 38 0.66 -5.59 3.92
CA ALA A 38 -0.18 -4.44 4.20
C ALA A 38 -1.32 -4.77 5.17
N GLU A 39 -1.96 -5.93 5.00
CA GLU A 39 -3.02 -6.37 5.92
C GLU A 39 -2.50 -6.59 7.34
N GLU A 40 -1.34 -7.22 7.51
CA GLU A 40 -0.69 -7.39 8.81
C GLU A 40 -0.38 -6.03 9.47
N ILE A 41 0.16 -5.08 8.72
CA ILE A 41 0.50 -3.74 9.23
C ILE A 41 -0.79 -3.00 9.64
N VAL A 42 -1.85 -3.04 8.84
CA VAL A 42 -3.15 -2.44 9.19
C VAL A 42 -3.72 -3.06 10.46
N ALA A 43 -3.61 -4.38 10.63
CA ALA A 43 -4.07 -5.06 11.83
C ALA A 43 -3.26 -4.67 13.09
N ALA A 44 -1.98 -4.37 12.93
CA ALA A 44 -1.08 -3.97 14.01
C ALA A 44 -1.24 -2.51 14.45
N ILE A 45 -1.82 -1.63 13.63
CA ILE A 45 -1.94 -0.19 13.96
C ILE A 45 -3.29 0.11 14.62
N GLU A 46 -3.28 0.76 15.78
CA GLU A 46 -4.44 1.33 16.46
C GLU A 46 -4.83 2.67 15.81
N TYR A 47 -5.59 2.58 14.70
CA TYR A 47 -6.09 3.71 13.94
C TYR A 47 -7.48 3.39 13.38
N ASP A 48 -8.35 4.41 13.31
CA ASP A 48 -9.66 4.29 12.66
C ASP A 48 -9.51 4.40 11.14
N PHE A 49 -9.24 3.27 10.48
CA PHE A 49 -9.10 3.23 9.02
C PHE A 49 -10.42 3.41 8.27
N ALA A 50 -11.57 3.16 8.92
CA ALA A 50 -12.89 3.25 8.29
C ALA A 50 -13.21 4.68 7.82
N ARG A 51 -12.56 5.70 8.41
CA ARG A 51 -12.64 7.09 7.93
C ARG A 51 -12.15 7.32 6.50
N PHE A 52 -11.40 6.36 5.93
CA PHE A 52 -10.98 6.42 4.54
C PHE A 52 -11.96 5.72 3.58
N ASP A 53 -12.92 4.96 4.09
CA ASP A 53 -13.87 4.23 3.27
C ASP A 53 -14.66 5.18 2.36
N GLY A 54 -14.85 4.78 1.10
CA GLY A 54 -15.55 5.59 0.10
C GLY A 54 -14.74 6.77 -0.46
N LEU A 55 -13.55 7.09 0.07
CA LEU A 55 -12.71 8.12 -0.52
C LEU A 55 -12.19 7.69 -1.90
N PRO A 56 -12.28 8.56 -2.93
CA PRO A 56 -11.70 8.29 -4.24
C PRO A 56 -10.20 8.00 -4.20
N SER A 57 -9.51 8.49 -3.17
CA SER A 57 -8.08 8.28 -2.95
C SER A 57 -7.71 6.82 -2.72
N LEU A 58 -8.60 5.97 -2.17
CA LEU A 58 -8.32 4.55 -2.03
C LEU A 58 -8.21 3.86 -3.39
N THR A 59 -9.20 4.07 -4.26
CA THR A 59 -9.19 3.53 -5.63
C THR A 59 -8.01 4.07 -6.41
N GLY A 60 -7.75 5.38 -6.32
CA GLY A 60 -6.61 6.02 -6.99
C GLY A 60 -5.27 5.48 -6.51
N ALA A 61 -5.09 5.30 -5.20
CA ALA A 61 -3.89 4.69 -4.64
C ALA A 61 -3.72 3.24 -5.07
N MET A 62 -4.82 2.48 -5.15
CA MET A 62 -4.79 1.09 -5.57
C MET A 62 -4.36 0.94 -7.03
N LEU A 63 -5.02 1.68 -7.94
CA LEU A 63 -4.67 1.69 -9.36
C LEU A 63 -3.23 2.13 -9.60
N ARG A 64 -2.78 3.16 -8.88
CA ARG A 64 -1.40 3.64 -8.95
C ARG A 64 -0.41 2.55 -8.52
N THR A 65 -0.74 1.77 -7.51
CA THR A 65 0.12 0.64 -7.08
C THR A 65 0.26 -0.37 -8.21
N VAL A 66 -0.85 -0.81 -8.81
CA VAL A 66 -0.84 -1.78 -9.92
C VAL A 66 -0.04 -1.27 -11.13
N LEU A 67 -0.18 0.02 -11.47
CA LEU A 67 0.58 0.61 -12.56
C LEU A 67 2.08 0.60 -12.30
N PHE A 68 2.51 0.96 -11.09
CA PHE A 68 3.93 0.92 -10.73
C PHE A 68 4.47 -0.51 -10.68
N ASP A 69 3.72 -1.48 -10.13
CA ASP A 69 4.12 -2.90 -10.13
C ASP A 69 4.38 -3.38 -11.55
N ARG A 70 3.47 -3.05 -12.47
CA ARG A 70 3.60 -3.40 -13.89
C ARG A 70 4.82 -2.73 -14.52
N TRP A 71 5.01 -1.43 -14.32
CA TRP A 71 6.16 -0.72 -14.91
C TRP A 71 7.50 -1.25 -14.40
N VAL A 72 7.58 -1.58 -13.11
CA VAL A 72 8.77 -2.19 -12.51
C VAL A 72 9.01 -3.58 -13.10
N ALA A 73 7.98 -4.42 -13.20
CA ALA A 73 8.09 -5.74 -13.79
C ALA A 73 8.50 -5.70 -15.27
N ASP A 74 7.87 -4.83 -16.06
CA ASP A 74 8.18 -4.62 -17.48
C ASP A 74 9.62 -4.13 -17.66
N PHE A 75 10.09 -3.21 -16.81
CA PHE A 75 11.47 -2.74 -16.83
C PHE A 75 12.47 -3.86 -16.52
N LEU A 76 12.24 -4.64 -15.45
CA LEU A 76 13.13 -5.73 -15.06
C LEU A 76 13.15 -6.86 -16.10
N ALA A 77 12.03 -7.10 -16.79
CA ALA A 77 11.97 -8.05 -17.89
C ALA A 77 12.79 -7.59 -19.12
N ALA A 78 12.76 -6.29 -19.43
CA ALA A 78 13.52 -5.70 -20.55
C ALA A 78 15.01 -5.46 -20.21
N HIS A 79 15.34 -5.28 -18.93
CA HIS A 79 16.67 -4.97 -18.44
C HIS A 79 17.03 -5.89 -17.26
N PRO A 80 17.49 -7.13 -17.51
CA PRO A 80 17.79 -8.09 -16.44
C PRO A 80 18.85 -7.62 -15.43
N ASP A 81 19.81 -6.80 -15.88
CA ASP A 81 20.84 -6.18 -15.02
C ASP A 81 20.45 -4.76 -14.55
N GLY A 82 19.21 -4.33 -14.82
CA GLY A 82 18.68 -3.03 -14.44
C GLY A 82 18.49 -2.88 -12.94
N THR A 83 18.59 -1.66 -12.43
CA THR A 83 18.36 -1.34 -11.01
C THR A 83 17.10 -0.48 -10.84
N VAL A 84 16.24 -0.85 -9.89
CA VAL A 84 15.05 -0.07 -9.51
C VAL A 84 15.28 0.52 -8.11
N VAL A 85 15.00 1.81 -7.96
CA VAL A 85 15.10 2.52 -6.69
C VAL A 85 13.77 3.18 -6.37
N GLU A 86 13.19 2.84 -5.22
CA GLU A 86 12.02 3.54 -4.69
C GLU A 86 12.44 4.62 -3.70
N ILE A 87 11.98 5.85 -3.92
CA ILE A 87 12.31 7.01 -3.08
C ILE A 87 11.07 7.42 -2.30
N GLY A 88 11.23 7.65 -0.99
CA GLY A 88 10.11 8.03 -0.13
C GLY A 88 9.07 6.92 0.00
N THR A 89 9.53 5.66 0.00
CA THR A 89 8.65 4.49 -0.14
C THR A 89 7.67 4.30 1.03
N GLY A 90 7.97 4.89 2.19
CA GLY A 90 7.06 4.90 3.33
C GLY A 90 6.70 3.48 3.76
N LEU A 91 5.40 3.15 3.65
CA LEU A 91 4.85 1.83 4.03
C LEU A 91 4.60 0.94 2.80
N ASN A 92 5.35 1.10 1.72
CA ASN A 92 5.31 0.16 0.60
C ASN A 92 5.94 -1.19 0.98
N THR A 93 5.51 -2.24 0.30
CA THR A 93 5.84 -3.65 0.59
C THR A 93 6.19 -4.45 -0.67
N ARG A 94 6.47 -3.77 -1.79
CA ARG A 94 7.10 -4.37 -2.97
C ARG A 94 8.43 -5.03 -2.62
#